data_AF-D6PBF8-F1
#
_entry.id   AF-D6PBF8-F1
#
_cell.length_a   1.000
_cell.length_b   1.000
_cell.length_c   1.000
_cell.angle_alpha   90.00
_cell.angle_beta   90.00
_cell.angle_gamma   90.00
#
_symmetry.space_group_name_H-M   'P 1'
#
loop_
_entity.id
_entity.type
_entity.pdbx_description
1 polymer ?
#
loop_
_entity_poly.entity_id
_entity_poly.type
_entity_poly.pdbx_seq_one_letter_code
_entity_poly.pdbx_strand_id
1 'polypeptide(L)'
;MVTSPLGLVPRALEDLWPAAHYDIPVTGDWDLDELDMIHSMLARLVERVGYEKVIDHSGMNLASYFPDLDIIDSREGRTAGNQESLERMESIINELVSELGIRAPKGHRHRIESYRALSRFQYGVDTWLEDVRIEGRPPKWRLQKNNIQIAQWHPDAGRFAFSKAALPILHETKTLPEIELRADIDWRGDIFSTILSSYPTGIRVGDDLLVMQNGKLIGSARATAPHWEWAGSPGRLARSHHRLG
;
A
#
# COMPACT_ATOMS: atom_id res chain seq x y z
N MET A 1 -7.21 -10.01 6.30
CA MET A 1 -7.03 -11.40 6.76
C MET A 1 -6.28 -11.43 8.08
N VAL A 2 -6.71 -12.28 9.02
CA VAL A 2 -5.92 -12.67 10.20
C VAL A 2 -5.06 -13.86 9.80
N THR A 3 -3.77 -13.86 10.14
CA THR A 3 -2.84 -14.91 9.70
C THR A 3 -1.60 -14.98 10.58
N SER A 4 -0.87 -16.10 10.54
CA SER A 4 0.43 -16.28 11.18
C SER A 4 1.51 -16.38 10.11
N PRO A 5 2.71 -15.79 10.29
CA PRO A 5 3.20 -15.07 11.48
C PRO A 5 2.93 -13.56 11.45
N LEU A 6 2.20 -13.05 10.45
CA LEU A 6 2.05 -11.59 10.27
C LEU A 6 1.00 -10.95 11.19
N GLY A 7 0.21 -11.76 11.90
CA GLY A 7 -0.92 -11.34 12.73
C GLY A 7 -2.12 -10.87 11.89
N LEU A 8 -2.00 -9.70 11.27
CA LEU A 8 -3.08 -9.06 10.52
C LEU A 8 -2.58 -8.42 9.23
N VAL A 9 -3.15 -8.84 8.10
CA VAL A 9 -2.85 -8.31 6.77
C VAL A 9 -4.12 -7.69 6.18
N PRO A 10 -4.18 -6.35 5.98
CA PRO A 10 -5.29 -5.72 5.27
C PRO A 10 -5.42 -6.24 3.84
N ARG A 11 -6.66 -6.38 3.35
CA ARG A 11 -6.96 -6.97 2.02
C ARG A 11 -6.17 -6.34 0.87
N ALA A 12 -5.96 -5.02 0.92
CA ALA A 12 -5.22 -4.30 -0.13
C ALA A 12 -3.72 -4.64 -0.18
N LEU A 13 -3.16 -5.23 0.89
CA LEU A 13 -1.74 -5.56 1.03
C LEU A 13 -1.46 -7.07 0.90
N GLU A 14 -2.50 -7.90 0.74
CA GLU A 14 -2.37 -9.36 0.71
C GLU A 14 -1.48 -9.83 -0.45
N ASP A 15 -1.50 -9.12 -1.58
CA ASP A 15 -0.70 -9.45 -2.77
C ASP A 15 0.75 -8.91 -2.69
N LEU A 16 1.16 -8.28 -1.58
CA LEU A 16 2.51 -7.72 -1.42
C LEU A 16 3.45 -8.67 -0.68
N TRP A 17 4.75 -8.51 -0.92
CA TRP A 17 5.75 -9.04 0.00
C TRP A 17 5.66 -8.35 1.38
N PRO A 18 5.79 -9.07 2.50
CA PRO A 18 6.00 -10.51 2.60
C PRO A 18 4.71 -11.34 2.55
N ALA A 19 3.52 -10.72 2.68
CA ALA A 19 2.24 -11.41 2.84
C ALA A 19 1.90 -12.45 1.74
N ALA A 20 2.20 -12.17 0.48
CA ALA A 20 1.99 -13.11 -0.61
C ALA A 20 3.08 -14.20 -0.74
N HIS A 21 4.14 -14.13 0.05
CA HIS A 21 5.40 -14.85 -0.20
C HIS A 21 5.96 -15.59 1.01
N TYR A 22 5.17 -15.76 2.08
CA TYR A 22 5.54 -16.67 3.17
C TYR A 22 4.87 -18.03 2.95
N ASP A 23 5.62 -19.10 3.19
CA ASP A 23 5.12 -20.46 3.29
C ASP A 23 5.73 -21.05 4.56
N ILE A 24 4.96 -21.02 5.63
CA ILE A 24 5.39 -21.44 6.96
C ILE A 24 4.38 -22.46 7.46
N PRO A 25 4.81 -23.66 7.90
CA PRO A 25 3.91 -24.65 8.46
C PRO A 25 3.27 -24.09 9.73
N VAL A 26 1.95 -24.25 9.83
CA VAL A 26 1.19 -23.88 11.02
C VAL A 26 0.65 -25.13 11.70
N THR A 27 0.53 -25.06 13.01
CA THR A 27 -0.07 -26.09 13.86
C THR A 27 -1.59 -26.21 13.64
N GLY A 28 -2.22 -25.12 13.20
CA GLY A 28 -3.68 -25.01 13.07
C GLY A 28 -4.37 -24.52 14.35
N ASP A 29 -3.62 -24.42 15.45
CA ASP A 29 -4.03 -23.86 16.72
C ASP A 29 -3.29 -22.55 16.97
N TRP A 30 -4.00 -21.54 17.48
CA TRP A 30 -3.39 -20.27 17.86
C TRP A 30 -2.73 -20.38 19.24
N ASP A 31 -1.44 -20.03 19.32
CA ASP A 31 -0.78 -19.86 20.61
C ASP A 31 -1.07 -18.49 21.25
N LEU A 32 -0.67 -18.32 22.51
CA LEU A 32 -0.95 -17.08 23.26
C LEU A 32 -0.24 -15.86 22.68
N ASP A 33 0.98 -16.02 22.17
CA ASP A 33 1.76 -14.91 21.60
C ASP A 33 1.16 -14.47 20.26
N GLU A 34 0.68 -15.41 19.44
CA GLU A 34 -0.04 -15.15 18.20
C GLU A 34 -1.36 -14.41 18.47
N LEU A 35 -2.14 -14.87 19.45
CA LEU A 35 -3.38 -14.22 19.86
C LEU A 35 -3.12 -12.77 20.32
N ASP A 36 -2.13 -12.56 21.19
CA ASP A 36 -1.78 -11.24 21.70
C ASP A 36 -1.33 -10.29 20.57
N MET A 37 -0.52 -10.78 19.63
CA MET A 37 -0.13 -10.03 18.44
C MET A 37 -1.33 -9.63 17.59
N ILE A 38 -2.22 -10.59 17.29
CA ILE A 38 -3.42 -10.35 16.47
C ILE A 38 -4.33 -9.32 17.13
N HIS A 39 -4.61 -9.49 18.43
CA HIS A 39 -5.46 -8.58 19.18
C HIS A 39 -4.87 -7.17 19.21
N SER A 40 -3.57 -7.03 19.50
CA SER A 40 -2.89 -5.73 19.48
C SER A 40 -2.96 -5.05 18.11
N MET A 41 -2.73 -5.78 17.03
CA MET A 41 -2.82 -5.24 15.67
C MET A 41 -4.24 -4.85 15.29
N LEU A 42 -5.24 -5.66 15.65
CA LEU A 42 -6.64 -5.37 15.38
C LEU A 42 -7.12 -4.13 16.16
N ALA A 43 -6.79 -4.03 17.45
CA ALA A 43 -7.10 -2.87 18.29
C ALA A 43 -6.64 -1.56 17.63
N ARG A 44 -5.36 -1.53 17.24
CA ARG A 44 -4.74 -0.38 16.57
C ARG A 44 -5.37 -0.07 15.23
N LEU A 45 -5.78 -1.10 14.48
CA LEU A 45 -6.43 -0.89 13.18
C LEU A 45 -7.82 -0.29 13.37
N VAL A 46 -8.62 -0.85 14.28
CA VAL A 46 -9.97 -0.38 14.54
C VAL A 46 -9.97 1.04 15.11
N GLU A 47 -9.10 1.33 16.08
CA GLU A 47 -8.94 2.67 16.64
C GLU A 47 -8.51 3.69 15.58
N ARG A 48 -7.51 3.34 14.74
CA ARG A 48 -7.01 4.23 13.70
C ARG A 48 -8.03 4.52 12.61
N VAL A 49 -8.84 3.54 12.22
CA VAL A 49 -9.79 3.66 11.11
C VAL A 49 -11.16 4.15 11.60
N GLY A 50 -11.53 3.83 12.83
CA GLY A 50 -12.85 4.13 13.40
C GLY A 50 -13.96 3.28 12.78
N TYR A 51 -13.79 1.95 12.76
CA TYR A 51 -14.85 1.06 12.28
C TYR A 51 -16.05 1.10 13.22
N GLU A 52 -17.24 1.36 12.67
CA GLU A 52 -18.51 1.37 13.40
C GLU A 52 -19.02 -0.04 13.73
N LYS A 53 -18.80 -0.99 12.82
CA LYS A 53 -19.21 -2.39 12.93
C LYS A 53 -18.09 -3.30 12.46
N VAL A 54 -17.88 -4.43 13.14
CA VAL A 54 -16.92 -5.46 12.74
C VAL A 54 -17.65 -6.80 12.62
N ILE A 55 -17.58 -7.42 11.44
CA ILE A 55 -18.08 -8.79 11.24
C ILE A 55 -16.91 -9.75 11.46
N ASP A 56 -16.98 -10.55 12.52
CA ASP A 56 -15.99 -11.59 12.79
C ASP A 56 -16.36 -12.88 12.05
N HIS A 57 -15.49 -13.29 11.11
CA HIS A 57 -15.54 -14.59 10.44
C HIS A 57 -14.28 -15.43 10.70
N SER A 58 -13.47 -15.06 11.69
CA SER A 58 -12.21 -15.71 12.04
C SER A 58 -12.43 -16.98 12.88
N GLY A 59 -13.47 -16.99 13.71
CA GLY A 59 -13.68 -18.04 14.73
C GLY A 59 -12.86 -17.82 16.01
N MET A 60 -12.22 -16.66 16.17
CA MET A 60 -11.39 -16.32 17.33
C MET A 60 -12.18 -15.70 18.49
N ASN A 61 -13.50 -15.54 18.34
CA ASN A 61 -14.38 -14.91 19.34
C ASN A 61 -13.87 -13.51 19.74
N LEU A 62 -13.69 -12.64 18.72
CA LEU A 62 -13.13 -11.30 18.93
C LEU A 62 -13.97 -10.45 19.88
N ALA A 63 -15.29 -10.68 19.95
CA ALA A 63 -16.20 -9.99 20.86
C ALA A 63 -15.78 -10.10 22.35
N SER A 64 -15.18 -11.23 22.74
CA SER A 64 -14.72 -11.41 24.13
C SER A 64 -13.47 -10.60 24.46
N TYR A 65 -12.69 -10.19 23.46
CA TYR A 65 -11.45 -9.43 23.61
C TYR A 65 -11.63 -7.93 23.40
N PHE A 66 -12.71 -7.51 22.71
CA PHE A 66 -13.02 -6.12 22.42
C PHE A 66 -14.46 -5.77 22.84
N PRO A 67 -14.73 -5.66 24.16
CA PRO A 67 -16.09 -5.44 24.66
C PRO A 67 -16.69 -4.09 24.25
N ASP A 68 -15.85 -3.11 23.92
CA ASP A 68 -16.28 -1.77 23.51
C ASP A 68 -16.52 -1.65 21.99
N LEU A 69 -16.26 -2.71 21.21
CA LEU A 69 -16.50 -2.76 19.78
C LEU A 69 -17.78 -3.52 19.47
N ASP A 70 -18.56 -3.02 18.52
CA ASP A 70 -19.72 -3.73 17.99
C ASP A 70 -19.26 -4.82 17.02
N ILE A 71 -19.04 -6.02 17.59
CA ILE A 71 -18.55 -7.20 16.87
C ILE A 71 -19.69 -8.22 16.71
N ILE A 72 -19.93 -8.64 15.48
CA ILE A 72 -20.92 -9.66 15.13
C ILE A 72 -20.19 -10.94 14.70
N ASP A 73 -20.32 -12.02 15.49
CA ASP A 73 -19.85 -13.34 15.08
C ASP A 73 -20.78 -13.95 14.01
N SER A 74 -20.20 -14.18 12.84
CA SER A 74 -20.88 -14.76 11.68
C SER A 74 -20.78 -16.29 11.59
N ARG A 75 -19.97 -16.93 12.45
CA ARG A 75 -19.75 -18.39 12.44
C ARG A 75 -20.46 -19.11 13.58
N GLU A 76 -20.63 -18.48 14.74
CA GLU A 76 -21.27 -19.08 15.93
C GLU A 76 -20.68 -20.47 16.25
N GLY A 77 -19.34 -20.58 16.24
CA GLY A 77 -18.62 -21.83 16.50
C GLY A 77 -18.51 -22.81 15.33
N ARG A 78 -19.06 -22.50 14.14
CA ARG A 78 -18.94 -23.32 12.92
C ARG A 78 -17.64 -23.06 12.14
N THR A 79 -17.33 -23.92 11.18
CA THR A 79 -16.19 -23.72 10.25
C THR A 79 -16.48 -22.64 9.22
N ALA A 80 -15.45 -21.95 8.70
CA ALA A 80 -15.63 -20.81 7.78
C ALA A 80 -16.34 -21.20 6.48
N GLY A 81 -16.11 -22.42 6.00
CA GLY A 81 -16.72 -22.94 4.78
C GLY A 81 -18.09 -23.59 5.00
N ASN A 82 -18.65 -23.56 6.21
CA ASN A 82 -19.97 -24.13 6.48
C ASN A 82 -21.07 -23.29 5.82
N GLN A 83 -22.01 -23.96 5.14
CA GLN A 83 -23.09 -23.31 4.39
C GLN A 83 -23.92 -22.36 5.26
N GLU A 84 -24.30 -22.76 6.48
CA GLU A 84 -25.08 -21.91 7.40
C GLU A 84 -24.28 -20.68 7.85
N SER A 85 -22.95 -20.79 7.98
CA SER A 85 -22.09 -19.65 8.32
C SER A 85 -22.00 -18.64 7.18
N LEU A 86 -21.96 -19.13 5.94
CA LEU A 86 -21.94 -18.29 4.75
C LEU A 86 -23.29 -17.58 4.54
N GLU A 87 -24.40 -18.30 4.68
CA GLU A 87 -25.76 -17.74 4.61
C GLU A 87 -26.00 -16.68 5.69
N ARG A 88 -25.55 -16.96 6.92
CA ARG A 88 -25.60 -15.98 8.02
C ARG A 88 -24.77 -14.74 7.72
N MET A 89 -23.52 -14.92 7.27
CA MET A 89 -22.65 -13.80 6.89
C MET A 89 -23.29 -12.94 5.80
N GLU A 90 -23.90 -13.57 4.79
CA GLU A 90 -24.63 -12.87 3.74
C GLU A 90 -25.81 -12.06 4.28
N SER A 91 -26.62 -12.64 5.19
CA SER A 91 -27.72 -11.93 5.85
C SER A 91 -27.23 -10.69 6.61
N ILE A 92 -26.20 -10.86 7.45
CA ILE A 92 -25.62 -9.77 8.25
C ILE A 92 -25.10 -8.65 7.34
N ILE A 93 -24.39 -8.98 6.26
CA ILE A 93 -23.89 -7.99 5.31
C ILE A 93 -25.05 -7.24 4.66
N ASN A 94 -26.10 -7.93 4.21
CA ASN A 94 -27.25 -7.31 3.56
C ASN A 94 -28.02 -6.38 4.50
N GLU A 95 -28.22 -6.80 5.75
CA GLU A 95 -28.84 -6.00 6.81
C GLU A 95 -28.04 -4.72 7.08
N LEU A 96 -26.74 -4.84 7.35
CA LEU A 96 -25.86 -3.69 7.61
C LEU A 96 -25.74 -2.75 6.42
N VAL A 97 -25.67 -3.28 5.20
CA VAL A 97 -25.65 -2.47 3.97
C VAL A 97 -26.94 -1.65 3.83
N SER A 98 -28.09 -2.23 4.16
CA SER A 98 -29.37 -1.52 4.17
C SER A 98 -29.46 -0.49 5.30
N GLU A 99 -29.08 -0.86 6.52
CA GLU A 99 -29.11 -0.02 7.72
C GLU A 99 -28.22 1.22 7.56
N LEU A 100 -26.99 1.01 7.12
CA LEU A 100 -25.99 2.07 6.94
C LEU A 100 -26.10 2.80 5.60
N GLY A 101 -27.05 2.41 4.73
CA GLY A 101 -27.24 3.00 3.41
C GLY A 101 -26.01 2.88 2.51
N ILE A 102 -25.20 1.83 2.68
CA ILE A 102 -23.96 1.61 1.94
C ILE A 102 -24.30 1.32 0.48
N ARG A 103 -23.65 2.03 -0.44
CA ARG A 103 -23.78 1.76 -1.87
C ARG A 103 -22.64 0.87 -2.33
N ALA A 104 -22.97 -0.28 -2.91
CA ALA A 104 -21.99 -1.19 -3.48
C ALA A 104 -21.07 -0.42 -4.47
N PRO A 105 -19.74 -0.52 -4.34
CA PRO A 105 -18.82 0.14 -5.24
C PRO A 105 -19.00 -0.41 -6.66
N LYS A 106 -19.37 0.46 -7.62
CA LYS A 106 -19.52 0.07 -9.03
C LYS A 106 -18.16 0.02 -9.75
N GLY A 107 -17.99 -0.96 -10.64
CA GLY A 107 -16.85 -1.05 -11.56
C GLY A 107 -15.51 -1.14 -10.84
N HIS A 108 -14.54 -0.32 -11.26
CA HIS A 108 -13.19 -0.31 -10.68
C HIS A 108 -13.07 0.43 -9.34
N ARG A 109 -14.18 0.88 -8.72
CA ARG A 109 -14.14 1.62 -7.45
C ARG A 109 -13.49 0.84 -6.32
N HIS A 110 -13.77 -0.46 -6.21
CA HIS A 110 -13.08 -1.28 -5.21
C HIS A 110 -11.55 -1.27 -5.43
N ARG A 111 -11.11 -1.30 -6.68
CA ARG A 111 -9.69 -1.32 -7.02
C ARG A 111 -8.98 0.00 -6.77
N ILE A 112 -9.63 1.14 -7.02
CA ILE A 112 -9.00 2.44 -6.72
C ILE A 112 -8.79 2.59 -5.21
N GLU A 113 -9.73 2.12 -4.38
CA GLU A 113 -9.54 2.11 -2.92
C GLU A 113 -8.39 1.20 -2.49
N SER A 114 -8.24 0.03 -3.12
CA SER A 114 -7.05 -0.82 -2.90
C SER A 114 -5.76 -0.11 -3.29
N TYR A 115 -5.72 0.59 -4.43
CA TYR A 115 -4.54 1.38 -4.82
C TYR A 115 -4.27 2.58 -3.91
N ARG A 116 -5.31 3.22 -3.37
CA ARG A 116 -5.16 4.26 -2.35
C ARG A 116 -4.53 3.71 -1.07
N ALA A 117 -5.01 2.55 -0.59
CA ALA A 117 -4.40 1.87 0.56
C ALA A 117 -2.93 1.48 0.29
N LEU A 118 -2.63 0.93 -0.89
CA LEU A 118 -1.27 0.62 -1.32
C LEU A 118 -0.37 1.85 -1.39
N SER A 119 -0.91 2.95 -1.92
CA SER A 119 -0.19 4.22 -2.00
C SER A 119 0.12 4.79 -0.62
N ARG A 120 -0.84 4.79 0.31
CA ARG A 120 -0.59 5.19 1.70
C ARG A 120 0.44 4.30 2.38
N PHE A 121 0.43 2.99 2.08
CA PHE A 121 1.42 2.06 2.61
C PHE A 121 2.84 2.33 2.07
N GLN A 122 2.98 2.56 0.76
CA GLN A 122 4.29 2.75 0.12
C GLN A 122 4.86 4.16 0.30
N TYR A 123 3.99 5.17 0.24
CA TYR A 123 4.37 6.57 0.09
C TYR A 123 3.82 7.48 1.19
N GLY A 124 2.93 6.98 2.06
CA GLY A 124 2.27 7.79 3.09
C GLY A 124 1.16 8.70 2.58
N VAL A 125 0.94 8.77 1.27
CA VAL A 125 -0.06 9.65 0.64
C VAL A 125 -0.72 8.96 -0.55
N ASP A 126 -1.94 9.34 -0.88
CA ASP A 126 -2.71 8.82 -2.02
C ASP A 126 -3.42 9.91 -2.83
N THR A 127 -3.18 11.20 -2.56
CA THR A 127 -3.82 12.32 -3.26
C THR A 127 -3.48 12.35 -4.76
N TRP A 128 -2.35 11.79 -5.19
CA TRP A 128 -2.04 11.64 -6.62
C TRP A 128 -3.04 10.72 -7.37
N LEU A 129 -3.83 9.92 -6.64
CA LEU A 129 -4.90 9.07 -7.17
C LEU A 129 -6.26 9.78 -7.31
N GLU A 130 -6.34 11.07 -6.98
CA GLU A 130 -7.55 11.87 -7.22
C GLU A 130 -7.86 11.99 -8.71
N ASP A 131 -9.13 11.78 -9.05
CA ASP A 131 -9.68 11.76 -10.41
C ASP A 131 -8.98 10.78 -11.37
N VAL A 132 -8.39 9.71 -10.82
CA VAL A 132 -7.77 8.66 -11.63
C VAL A 132 -8.82 7.66 -12.13
N ARG A 133 -8.75 7.38 -13.43
CA ARG A 133 -9.46 6.28 -14.07
C ARG A 133 -8.56 5.06 -14.16
N ILE A 134 -9.13 3.90 -13.85
CA ILE A 134 -8.47 2.60 -14.00
C ILE A 134 -8.90 2.00 -15.33
N GLU A 135 -7.92 1.60 -16.14
CA GLU A 135 -8.14 0.95 -17.43
C GLU A 135 -7.27 -0.30 -17.62
N GLY A 136 -7.60 -1.10 -18.62
CA GLY A 136 -6.82 -2.25 -19.05
C GLY A 136 -7.44 -3.57 -18.63
N ARG A 137 -6.61 -4.58 -18.42
CA ARG A 137 -7.02 -5.93 -18.05
C ARG A 137 -6.18 -6.41 -16.87
N PRO A 138 -6.72 -7.30 -16.02
CA PRO A 138 -5.92 -7.84 -14.93
C PRO A 138 -4.76 -8.68 -15.49
N PRO A 139 -3.63 -8.76 -14.77
CA PRO A 139 -3.39 -8.12 -13.47
C PRO A 139 -2.71 -6.74 -13.57
N LYS A 140 -2.31 -6.30 -14.78
CA LYS A 140 -1.54 -5.05 -15.02
C LYS A 140 -2.43 -3.88 -15.45
N TRP A 141 -3.12 -3.29 -14.48
CA TRP A 141 -4.01 -2.15 -14.71
C TRP A 141 -3.24 -0.84 -14.94
N ARG A 142 -3.72 -0.02 -15.86
CA ARG A 142 -3.24 1.34 -16.09
C ARG A 142 -4.04 2.34 -15.28
N LEU A 143 -3.37 3.37 -14.80
CA LEU A 143 -3.94 4.50 -14.10
C LEU A 143 -3.80 5.73 -15.00
N GLN A 144 -4.92 6.38 -15.31
CA GLN A 144 -4.97 7.55 -16.18
C GLN A 144 -5.60 8.74 -15.48
N LYS A 145 -5.05 9.92 -15.73
CA LYS A 145 -5.65 11.21 -15.36
C LYS A 145 -5.77 12.05 -16.62
N ASN A 146 -6.96 12.59 -16.90
CA ASN A 146 -7.24 13.33 -18.14
C ASN A 146 -6.83 12.58 -19.42
N ASN A 147 -7.12 11.27 -19.50
CA ASN A 147 -6.75 10.36 -20.60
C ASN A 147 -5.23 10.18 -20.83
N ILE A 148 -4.39 10.66 -19.92
CA ILE A 148 -2.93 10.46 -19.94
C ILE A 148 -2.58 9.40 -18.91
N GLN A 149 -1.83 8.37 -19.32
CA GLN A 149 -1.34 7.35 -18.39
C GLN A 149 -0.30 7.95 -17.45
N ILE A 150 -0.60 7.92 -16.16
CA ILE A 150 0.29 8.39 -15.08
C ILE A 150 1.02 7.23 -14.41
N ALA A 151 0.40 6.05 -14.33
CA ALA A 151 1.06 4.88 -13.76
C ALA A 151 0.52 3.57 -14.34
N GLN A 152 1.24 2.48 -14.12
CA GLN A 152 0.75 1.12 -14.29
C GLN A 152 1.05 0.31 -13.02
N TRP A 153 0.10 -0.50 -12.58
CA TRP A 153 0.32 -1.44 -11.49
C TRP A 153 1.14 -2.65 -11.97
N HIS A 154 2.22 -2.96 -11.27
CA HIS A 154 3.03 -4.15 -11.48
C HIS A 154 2.90 -5.09 -10.26
N PRO A 155 2.03 -6.11 -10.33
CA PRO A 155 1.76 -7.01 -9.21
C PRO A 155 3.00 -7.76 -8.74
N ASP A 156 3.80 -8.31 -9.67
CA ASP A 156 5.01 -9.08 -9.37
C ASP A 156 6.07 -8.28 -8.59
N ALA A 157 6.08 -6.95 -8.78
CA ALA A 157 6.98 -6.04 -8.09
C ALA A 157 6.30 -5.28 -6.94
N GLY A 158 5.00 -5.53 -6.72
CA GLY A 158 4.20 -4.86 -5.70
C GLY A 158 4.22 -3.33 -5.78
N ARG A 159 4.29 -2.73 -6.98
CA ARG A 159 4.53 -1.28 -7.12
C ARG A 159 3.83 -0.61 -8.30
N PHE A 160 3.76 0.71 -8.23
CA PHE A 160 3.35 1.57 -9.34
C PHE A 160 4.54 1.93 -10.22
N ALA A 161 4.49 1.58 -11.50
CA ALA A 161 5.42 2.13 -12.49
C ALA A 161 4.89 3.48 -12.98
N PHE A 162 5.46 4.55 -12.43
CA PHE A 162 5.11 5.91 -12.82
C PHE A 162 5.65 6.26 -14.21
N SER A 163 4.83 6.95 -15.00
CA SER A 163 5.24 7.53 -16.28
C SER A 163 5.90 8.90 -16.08
N LYS A 164 6.59 9.39 -17.12
CA LYS A 164 7.11 10.76 -17.14
C LYS A 164 6.03 11.83 -16.88
N ALA A 165 4.79 11.57 -17.29
CA ALA A 165 3.66 12.49 -17.10
C ALA A 165 3.18 12.58 -15.65
N ALA A 166 3.50 11.59 -14.79
CA ALA A 166 3.12 11.63 -13.39
C ALA A 166 4.04 12.52 -12.54
N LEU A 167 5.28 12.77 -12.96
CA LEU A 167 6.27 13.42 -12.11
C LEU A 167 5.80 14.78 -11.55
N PRO A 168 5.17 15.68 -12.34
CA PRO A 168 4.64 16.93 -11.78
C PRO A 168 3.58 16.71 -10.70
N ILE A 169 2.69 15.73 -10.89
CA ILE A 169 1.63 15.38 -9.93
C ILE A 169 2.25 14.84 -8.64
N LEU A 170 3.24 13.95 -8.76
CA LEU A 170 3.92 13.33 -7.63
C LEU A 170 4.73 14.34 -6.82
N HIS A 171 5.32 15.34 -7.49
CA HIS A 171 6.01 16.46 -6.85
C HIS A 171 5.01 17.37 -6.11
N GLU A 172 3.93 17.78 -6.76
CA GLU A 172 2.90 18.63 -6.15
C GLU A 172 2.27 17.98 -4.90
N THR A 173 2.02 16.67 -4.97
CA THR A 173 1.43 15.89 -3.88
C THR A 173 2.42 15.40 -2.83
N LYS A 174 3.73 15.69 -3.01
CA LYS A 174 4.82 15.19 -2.14
C LYS A 174 4.78 13.67 -1.96
N THR A 175 4.44 12.95 -3.03
CA THR A 175 4.29 11.49 -3.00
C THR A 175 5.64 10.77 -2.92
N LEU A 176 6.64 11.26 -3.64
CA LEU A 176 7.95 10.63 -3.69
C LEU A 176 9.00 11.50 -3.00
N PRO A 177 10.01 10.89 -2.35
CA PRO A 177 11.16 11.63 -1.83
C PRO A 177 11.92 12.36 -2.95
N GLU A 178 12.45 13.53 -2.63
CA GLU A 178 13.19 14.40 -3.54
C GLU A 178 14.68 14.37 -3.26
N ILE A 179 15.50 14.23 -4.29
CA ILE A 179 16.96 14.41 -4.21
C ILE A 179 17.34 15.67 -4.99
N GLU A 180 18.25 16.48 -4.46
CA GLU A 180 18.70 17.72 -5.09
C GLU A 180 20.09 17.51 -5.69
N LEU A 181 20.24 17.78 -6.98
CA LEU A 181 21.55 17.83 -7.64
C LEU A 181 22.23 19.17 -7.38
N ARG A 182 23.56 19.19 -7.42
CA ARG A 182 24.29 20.45 -7.37
C ARG A 182 23.98 21.31 -8.60
N ALA A 183 23.94 22.63 -8.42
CA ALA A 183 23.55 23.59 -9.46
C ALA A 183 24.48 23.62 -10.68
N ASP A 184 25.75 23.23 -10.51
CA ASP A 184 26.81 23.26 -11.52
C ASP A 184 26.84 22.02 -12.44
N ILE A 185 26.00 21.03 -12.18
CA ILE A 185 26.03 19.74 -12.88
C ILE A 185 25.08 19.74 -14.07
N ASP A 186 25.59 19.45 -15.27
CA ASP A 186 24.76 18.98 -16.39
C ASP A 186 24.47 17.49 -16.21
N TRP A 187 23.27 17.16 -15.73
CA TRP A 187 22.95 15.78 -15.31
C TRP A 187 22.85 14.81 -16.49
N ARG A 188 23.87 13.95 -16.59
CA ARG A 188 23.94 12.85 -17.56
C ARG A 188 24.17 11.53 -16.84
N GLY A 189 23.34 10.53 -17.11
CA GLY A 189 23.48 9.19 -16.54
C GLY A 189 22.82 9.00 -15.17
N ASP A 190 23.42 8.13 -14.36
CA ASP A 190 22.91 7.70 -13.06
C ASP A 190 23.33 8.65 -11.92
N ILE A 191 22.77 8.47 -10.73
CA ILE A 191 23.02 9.30 -9.56
C ILE A 191 24.15 8.72 -8.72
N PHE A 192 25.13 9.57 -8.42
CA PHE A 192 26.27 9.30 -7.55
C PHE A 192 26.33 10.36 -6.44
N SER A 193 26.97 10.03 -5.32
CA SER A 193 27.14 10.94 -4.18
C SER A 193 27.77 12.28 -4.58
N THR A 194 28.67 12.28 -5.57
CA THR A 194 29.42 13.45 -6.03
C THR A 194 28.57 14.52 -6.71
N ILE A 195 27.40 14.18 -7.26
CA ILE A 195 26.53 15.13 -7.96
C ILE A 195 25.35 15.62 -7.12
N LEU A 196 25.22 15.12 -5.88
CA LEU A 196 24.15 15.49 -4.96
C LEU A 196 24.53 16.73 -4.14
N SER A 197 23.54 17.59 -3.93
CA SER A 197 23.56 18.68 -2.96
C SER A 197 22.86 18.25 -1.67
N SER A 198 21.72 17.57 -1.79
CA SER A 198 20.98 17.03 -0.64
C SER A 198 20.15 15.79 -1.01
N TYR A 199 19.78 15.01 0.00
CA TYR A 199 18.91 13.85 -0.11
C TYR A 199 18.22 13.61 1.25
N PRO A 200 17.02 12.99 1.27
CA PRO A 200 16.27 12.76 2.50
C PRO A 200 16.80 11.54 3.26
N THR A 201 16.47 11.50 4.55
CA THR A 201 16.69 10.32 5.38
C THR A 201 15.72 9.20 5.03
N GLY A 202 16.16 7.94 5.18
CA GLY A 202 15.26 6.79 5.10
C GLY A 202 15.02 6.22 3.70
N ILE A 203 15.77 6.66 2.69
CA ILE A 203 15.73 6.06 1.33
C ILE A 203 16.04 4.56 1.41
N ARG A 204 15.17 3.76 0.81
CA ARG A 204 15.33 2.30 0.69
C ARG A 204 15.67 1.93 -0.74
N VAL A 205 16.32 0.77 -0.90
CA VAL A 205 16.58 0.19 -2.21
C VAL A 205 15.24 -0.06 -2.91
N GLY A 206 15.10 0.43 -4.13
CA GLY A 206 13.88 0.31 -4.93
C GLY A 206 12.95 1.51 -4.89
N ASP A 207 13.15 2.47 -3.97
CA ASP A 207 12.34 3.69 -3.90
C ASP A 207 12.46 4.49 -5.20
N ASP A 208 11.33 4.96 -5.72
CA ASP A 208 11.29 5.94 -6.80
C ASP A 208 11.51 7.35 -6.21
N LEU A 209 12.39 8.12 -6.83
CA LEU A 209 12.88 9.41 -6.36
C LEU A 209 12.58 10.48 -7.42
N LEU A 210 12.20 11.67 -6.95
CA LEU A 210 12.15 12.87 -7.79
C LEU A 210 13.54 13.51 -7.82
N VAL A 211 14.02 13.82 -9.02
CA VAL A 211 15.32 14.48 -9.21
C VAL A 211 15.08 15.97 -9.40
N MET A 212 15.57 16.74 -8.45
CA MET A 212 15.45 18.19 -8.37
C MET A 212 16.80 18.84 -8.68
N GLN A 213 16.77 20.05 -9.25
CA GLN A 213 17.95 20.89 -9.40
C GLN A 213 17.53 22.35 -9.45
N ASN A 214 18.20 23.20 -8.67
CA ASN A 214 17.84 24.60 -8.49
C ASN A 214 16.36 24.76 -8.08
N GLY A 215 15.87 23.84 -7.23
CA GLY A 215 14.47 23.80 -6.80
C GLY A 215 13.46 23.47 -7.90
N LYS A 216 13.91 22.98 -9.07
CA LYS A 216 13.04 22.56 -10.17
C LYS A 216 13.09 21.05 -10.35
N LEU A 217 11.95 20.45 -10.58
CA LEU A 217 11.85 19.06 -10.99
C LEU A 217 12.43 18.87 -12.39
N ILE A 218 13.45 18.03 -12.52
CA ILE A 218 14.12 17.74 -13.79
C ILE A 218 14.00 16.27 -14.23
N GLY A 219 13.56 15.37 -13.35
CA GLY A 219 13.36 13.97 -13.72
C GLY A 219 13.04 13.05 -12.55
N SER A 220 13.32 11.77 -12.74
CA SER A 220 13.18 10.74 -11.71
C SER A 220 14.29 9.69 -11.81
N ALA A 221 14.59 9.08 -10.68
CA ALA A 221 15.53 7.98 -10.55
C ALA A 221 14.97 6.92 -9.61
N ARG A 222 15.60 5.75 -9.57
CA ARG A 222 15.26 4.69 -8.62
C ARG A 222 16.47 4.33 -7.77
N ALA A 223 16.31 4.38 -6.46
CA ALA A 223 17.36 4.02 -5.51
C ALA A 223 17.85 2.59 -5.74
N THR A 224 19.17 2.44 -5.85
CA THR A 224 19.86 1.14 -5.94
C THR A 224 20.71 0.85 -4.71
N ALA A 225 20.89 1.84 -3.84
CA ALA A 225 21.70 1.74 -2.63
C ALA A 225 20.85 2.06 -1.37
N PRO A 226 21.10 1.37 -0.24
CA PRO A 226 20.45 1.67 1.04
C PRO A 226 20.92 3.00 1.60
N HIS A 227 20.11 3.65 2.45
CA HIS A 227 20.37 5.00 2.98
C HIS A 227 21.80 5.26 3.47
N TRP A 228 22.44 4.31 4.17
CA TRP A 228 23.79 4.51 4.72
C TRP A 228 24.86 4.74 3.64
N GLU A 229 24.67 4.24 2.42
CA GLU A 229 25.60 4.47 1.30
C GLU A 229 25.50 5.90 0.74
N TRP A 230 24.36 6.57 0.94
CA TRP A 230 24.15 7.94 0.45
C TRP A 230 25.06 8.95 1.16
N ALA A 231 25.63 8.59 2.32
CA ALA A 231 26.56 9.40 3.11
C ALA A 231 27.98 9.52 2.52
N GLY A 232 28.18 9.18 1.25
CA GLY A 232 29.45 9.36 0.54
C GLY A 232 30.12 8.07 0.09
N SER A 233 29.43 6.92 0.12
CA SER A 233 29.99 5.69 -0.43
C SER A 233 30.29 5.84 -1.94
N PRO A 234 31.39 5.25 -2.43
CA PRO A 234 31.67 5.18 -3.85
C PRO A 234 30.72 4.18 -4.50
N GLY A 235 29.90 4.62 -5.44
CA GLY A 235 28.96 3.73 -6.13
C GLY A 235 27.73 4.46 -6.65
N ARG A 236 26.94 3.74 -7.44
CA ARG A 236 25.67 4.24 -7.94
C ARG A 236 24.63 4.20 -6.83
N LEU A 237 24.14 5.37 -6.45
CA LEU A 237 23.09 5.53 -5.44
C LEU A 237 21.69 5.31 -6.03
N ALA A 238 21.46 5.82 -7.24
CA ALA A 238 20.19 5.62 -7.94
C ALA A 238 20.39 5.52 -9.46
N ARG A 239 19.55 4.72 -10.12
CA ARG A 239 19.50 4.60 -11.58
C ARG A 239 18.52 5.62 -12.16
N SER A 240 18.95 6.40 -13.15
CA SER A 240 18.07 7.36 -13.82
C SER A 240 16.93 6.65 -14.56
N HIS A 241 15.72 7.24 -14.53
CA HIS A 241 14.54 6.68 -15.19
C HIS A 241 13.94 7.63 -16.23
N HIS A 242 13.40 8.78 -15.82
CA HIS A 242 12.84 9.79 -16.73
C HIS A 242 13.58 11.12 -16.60
N ARG A 243 13.68 11.87 -17.70
CA ARG A 243 14.15 13.27 -17.73
C ARG A 243 13.06 14.16 -18.31
N LEU A 244 12.83 15.33 -17.73
CA LEU A 244 11.83 16.30 -18.19
C LEU A 244 12.35 17.22 -19.29
N GLY A 245 13.66 17.53 -19.28
CA GLY A 245 14.39 18.22 -20.35
C GLY A 245 14.93 17.29 -21.43
#